data_AF-A0AA38TKM5-F1
#
_entry.id   AF-A0AA38TKM5-F1
#
_cell.length_a   1.000
_cell.length_b   1.000
_cell.length_c   1.000
_cell.angle_alpha   90.00
_cell.angle_beta   90.00
_cell.angle_gamma   90.00
#
_symmetry.space_group_name_H-M   'P 1'
#
loop_
_entity.id
_entity.type
_entity.pdbx_description
1 polymer ?
#
loop_
_entity_poly.entity_id
_entity_poly.type
_entity_poly.pdbx_seq_one_letter_code
_entity_poly.pdbx_strand_id
1 'polypeptide(L)'
;MSAGAAPIALTNEKPSIGGRQGFFNFNQLNSLALMVVLAASGMVAFQDFAFVLLSFFYMLFISKVAFPALSSAPEPPVFGNNSRLLTVYVSVGAVVGLLLPVAYMVHGVLEGDKEGIKAAAPHVFLLASQVFMEGVTFSGEFSLPIRVFVPVVYNSMRMYAILEWLKNEIAKVNKEHHGSIRRLQVGRGLAIANMVFWSFNLFGFLLPFYLPKAFKKYYAAGKES
;
A
#
# COMPACT_ATOMS: atom_id res chain seq x y z
N MET A 1 -57.47 33.15 -23.25
CA MET A 1 -57.20 33.99 -22.08
C MET A 1 -57.34 33.15 -20.83
N SER A 2 -56.49 33.45 -19.84
CA SER A 2 -56.43 32.94 -18.46
C SER A 2 -55.72 31.59 -18.21
N ALA A 3 -54.49 31.79 -17.71
CA ALA A 3 -53.64 30.87 -16.99
C ALA A 3 -54.31 30.25 -15.74
N GLY A 4 -53.81 29.06 -15.37
CA GLY A 4 -53.94 28.48 -14.04
C GLY A 4 -52.68 27.64 -13.77
N ALA A 5 -51.67 28.27 -13.17
CA ALA A 5 -50.43 27.62 -12.77
C ALA A 5 -50.65 26.75 -11.52
N ALA A 6 -50.17 25.51 -11.53
CA ALA A 6 -50.06 24.69 -10.33
C ALA A 6 -48.67 24.90 -9.68
N PRO A 7 -48.57 25.03 -8.34
CA PRO A 7 -47.34 25.42 -7.67
C PRO A 7 -46.32 24.28 -7.57
N ILE A 8 -45.06 24.67 -7.69
CA ILE A 8 -43.86 23.83 -7.53
C ILE A 8 -43.70 23.46 -6.06
N ALA A 9 -43.70 22.17 -5.75
CA ALA A 9 -43.32 21.66 -4.43
C ALA A 9 -41.78 21.66 -4.31
N LEU A 10 -41.23 22.64 -3.59
CA LEU A 10 -39.84 22.65 -3.16
C LEU A 10 -39.67 21.63 -2.02
N THR A 11 -39.23 20.41 -2.34
CA THR A 11 -38.76 19.48 -1.32
C THR A 11 -37.42 19.98 -0.79
N ASN A 12 -37.47 20.46 0.45
CA ASN A 12 -36.35 20.94 1.23
C ASN A 12 -35.46 19.75 1.63
N GLU A 13 -34.51 19.38 0.77
CA GLU A 13 -33.46 18.40 1.09
C GLU A 13 -32.56 19.01 2.18
N LYS A 14 -32.74 18.52 3.40
CA LYS A 14 -31.91 18.84 4.56
C LYS A 14 -30.48 18.33 4.27
N PRO A 15 -29.41 19.13 4.46
CA PRO A 15 -28.06 18.63 4.27
C PRO A 15 -27.81 17.51 5.28
N SER A 16 -27.56 16.29 4.81
CA SER A 16 -27.08 15.22 5.66
C SER A 16 -25.66 15.56 6.12
N ILE A 17 -25.56 16.24 7.26
CA ILE A 17 -24.31 16.36 8.01
C ILE A 17 -23.99 14.97 8.55
N GLY A 18 -23.29 14.18 7.73
CA GLY A 18 -22.83 12.83 8.04
C GLY A 18 -21.32 12.81 8.20
N GLY A 19 -20.81 13.53 9.20
CA GLY A 19 -19.44 13.35 9.67
C GLY A 19 -19.25 11.93 10.21
N ARG A 20 -18.68 11.05 9.40
CA ARG A 20 -18.05 9.82 9.88
C ARG A 20 -16.54 10.02 9.77
N GLN A 21 -15.94 10.55 10.84
CA GLN A 21 -14.51 10.38 11.08
C GLN A 21 -14.21 8.88 11.06
N GLY A 22 -13.40 8.48 10.08
CA GLY A 22 -13.25 7.10 9.64
C GLY A 22 -12.55 6.21 10.67
N PHE A 23 -13.22 5.15 11.09
CA PHE A 23 -12.56 4.01 11.71
C PHE A 23 -11.74 3.24 10.65
N PHE A 24 -10.57 2.75 11.05
CA PHE A 24 -9.76 1.88 10.19
C PHE A 24 -10.57 0.65 9.75
N ASN A 25 -10.51 0.32 8.47
CA ASN A 25 -11.10 -0.89 7.93
C ASN A 25 -10.35 -2.13 8.44
N PHE A 26 -11.01 -3.29 8.42
CA PHE A 26 -10.46 -4.58 8.88
C PHE A 26 -9.08 -4.90 8.27
N ASN A 27 -8.89 -4.58 6.98
CA ASN A 27 -7.61 -4.75 6.32
C ASN A 27 -6.49 -3.91 6.94
N GLN A 28 -6.78 -2.66 7.32
CA GLN A 28 -5.80 -1.75 7.92
C GLN A 28 -5.42 -2.20 9.33
N LEU A 29 -6.39 -2.71 10.10
CA LEU A 29 -6.15 -3.30 11.41
C LEU A 29 -5.32 -4.58 11.33
N ASN A 30 -5.61 -5.47 10.36
CA ASN A 30 -4.82 -6.68 10.13
C ASN A 30 -3.39 -6.35 9.68
N SER A 31 -3.23 -5.35 8.80
CA SER A 31 -1.91 -4.87 8.40
C SER A 31 -1.14 -4.25 9.56
N LEU A 32 -1.81 -3.48 10.43
CA LEU A 32 -1.21 -2.95 11.65
C LEU A 32 -0.76 -4.07 12.59
N ALA A 33 -1.61 -5.08 12.82
CA ALA A 33 -1.27 -6.23 13.64
C ALA A 33 -0.05 -6.99 13.07
N LEU A 34 -0.03 -7.24 11.77
CA LEU A 34 1.09 -7.90 11.10
C LEU A 34 2.38 -7.07 11.19
N MET A 35 2.29 -5.76 10.98
CA MET A 35 3.41 -4.84 11.16
C MET A 35 3.98 -4.92 12.58
N VAL A 36 3.14 -4.88 13.62
CA VAL A 36 3.56 -4.95 15.03
C VAL A 36 4.18 -6.32 15.36
N VAL A 37 3.59 -7.42 14.89
CA VAL A 37 4.13 -8.76 15.12
C VAL A 37 5.51 -8.92 14.46
N LEU A 38 5.66 -8.48 13.21
CA LEU A 38 6.95 -8.53 12.51
C LEU A 38 7.97 -7.60 13.14
N ALA A 39 7.54 -6.42 13.59
CA ALA A 39 8.37 -5.49 14.35
C ALA A 39 8.95 -6.13 15.62
N ALA A 40 8.09 -6.79 16.40
CA ALA A 40 8.48 -7.44 17.65
C ALA A 40 9.31 -8.72 17.45
N SER A 41 9.28 -9.33 16.25
CA SER A 41 9.95 -10.61 15.98
C SER A 41 11.49 -10.54 15.90
N GLY A 42 12.08 -9.34 15.77
CA GLY A 42 13.52 -9.16 15.52
C GLY A 42 13.99 -9.60 14.12
N MET A 43 13.06 -9.90 13.20
CA MET A 43 13.37 -10.35 11.84
C MET A 43 13.49 -9.19 10.84
N VAL A 44 13.07 -7.99 11.22
CA VAL A 44 13.10 -6.77 10.39
C VAL A 44 14.33 -5.95 10.76
N ALA A 45 15.01 -5.38 9.75
CA ALA A 45 16.21 -4.58 9.98
C ALA A 45 15.86 -3.20 10.54
N PHE A 46 16.74 -2.62 11.37
CA PHE A 46 16.57 -1.26 11.90
C PHE A 46 16.31 -0.21 10.80
N GLN A 47 16.93 -0.39 9.62
CA GLN A 47 16.74 0.47 8.46
C GLN A 47 15.26 0.54 8.03
N ASP A 48 14.52 -0.57 8.04
CA ASP A 48 13.12 -0.59 7.63
C ASP A 48 12.23 0.16 8.64
N PHE A 49 12.54 0.06 9.94
CA PHE A 49 11.86 0.84 10.98
C PHE A 49 12.12 2.33 10.85
N ALA A 50 13.40 2.69 10.70
CA ALA A 50 13.81 4.07 10.51
C ALA A 50 13.13 4.66 9.27
N PHE A 51 13.01 3.87 8.20
CA PHE A 51 12.27 4.27 7.01
C PHE A 51 10.77 4.49 7.25
N VAL A 52 10.07 3.58 7.94
CA VAL A 52 8.64 3.74 8.26
C VAL A 52 8.41 5.00 9.08
N LEU A 53 9.21 5.23 10.13
CA LEU A 53 9.10 6.41 10.98
C LEU A 53 9.43 7.70 10.22
N LEU A 54 10.55 7.72 9.48
CA LEU A 54 10.97 8.91 8.75
C LEU A 54 9.99 9.24 7.61
N SER A 55 9.51 8.23 6.88
CA SER A 55 8.51 8.42 5.82
C SER A 55 7.19 8.97 6.37
N PHE A 56 6.77 8.53 7.57
CA PHE A 56 5.60 9.08 8.25
C PHE A 56 5.77 10.57 8.57
N PHE A 57 6.86 10.96 9.24
CA PHE A 57 7.09 12.36 9.57
C PHE A 57 7.30 13.23 8.33
N TYR A 58 8.03 12.71 7.34
CA TYR A 58 8.24 13.41 6.08
C TYR A 58 6.91 13.63 5.34
N MET A 59 6.05 12.61 5.29
CA MET A 59 4.69 12.71 4.73
C MET A 59 3.88 13.83 5.40
N LEU A 60 3.90 13.91 6.74
CA LEU A 60 3.25 15.00 7.47
C LEU A 60 3.82 16.36 7.09
N PHE A 61 5.15 16.48 7.01
CA PHE A 61 5.82 17.71 6.60
C PHE A 61 5.40 18.15 5.18
N ILE A 62 5.51 17.26 4.18
CA ILE A 62 5.15 17.62 2.80
C ILE A 62 3.65 17.87 2.63
N SER A 63 2.80 17.25 3.44
CA SER A 63 1.35 17.51 3.42
C SER A 63 0.99 18.92 3.86
N LYS A 64 1.84 19.58 4.64
CA LYS A 64 1.62 20.96 5.10
C LYS A 64 2.35 21.98 4.24
N VAL A 65 3.55 21.63 3.77
CA VAL A 65 4.44 22.58 3.09
C VAL A 65 4.27 22.57 1.57
N ALA A 66 4.14 21.40 0.95
CA ALA A 66 4.16 21.27 -0.50
C ALA A 66 2.77 20.95 -1.08
N PHE A 67 1.99 20.11 -0.40
CA PHE A 67 0.71 19.61 -0.90
C PHE A 67 -0.42 19.72 0.14
N PRO A 68 -0.76 20.95 0.59
CA PRO A 68 -1.89 21.18 1.49
C PRO A 68 -3.21 20.63 0.91
N ALA A 69 -4.14 20.24 1.78
CA ALA A 69 -5.48 19.87 1.34
C ALA A 69 -6.20 21.11 0.77
N LEU A 70 -6.58 21.05 -0.51
CA LEU A 70 -7.17 22.19 -1.23
C LEU A 70 -8.69 22.32 -1.03
N SER A 71 -9.37 21.24 -0.64
CA SER A 71 -10.80 21.26 -0.36
C SER A 71 -11.16 20.28 0.75
N SER A 72 -12.18 20.60 1.54
CA SER A 72 -12.78 19.67 2.52
C SER A 72 -13.71 18.65 1.86
N ALA A 73 -13.91 18.73 0.54
CA ALA A 73 -14.72 17.77 -0.19
C ALA A 73 -13.90 16.49 -0.45
N PRO A 74 -14.49 15.28 -0.30
CA PRO A 74 -13.79 14.05 -0.59
C PRO A 74 -13.29 14.02 -2.04
N GLU A 75 -11.98 14.05 -2.24
CA GLU A 75 -11.41 13.94 -3.59
C GLU A 75 -11.76 12.56 -4.18
N PRO A 76 -12.33 12.51 -5.40
CA PRO A 76 -12.69 11.25 -6.03
C PRO A 76 -11.43 10.41 -6.30
N PRO A 77 -11.52 9.07 -6.22
CA PRO A 77 -10.40 8.18 -6.53
C PRO A 77 -9.66 8.53 -7.82
N VAL A 78 -8.33 8.38 -7.85
CA VAL A 78 -7.49 8.77 -9.01
C VAL A 78 -7.99 8.07 -10.29
N PHE A 79 -8.29 6.78 -10.19
CA PHE A 79 -9.00 6.00 -11.19
C PHE A 79 -10.46 5.89 -10.76
N GLY A 80 -11.39 6.33 -11.61
CA GLY A 80 -12.82 6.36 -11.29
C GLY A 80 -13.38 4.98 -10.90
N ASN A 81 -14.61 4.97 -10.41
CA ASN A 81 -15.24 3.89 -9.62
C ASN A 81 -15.44 2.52 -10.32
N ASN A 82 -14.83 2.26 -11.48
CA ASN A 82 -15.13 1.04 -12.23
C ASN A 82 -13.99 0.59 -13.17
N SER A 83 -12.98 -0.07 -12.62
CA SER A 83 -12.15 -0.97 -13.43
C SER A 83 -11.98 -2.30 -12.71
N ARG A 84 -12.77 -3.30 -13.12
CA ARG A 84 -12.63 -4.70 -12.70
C ARG A 84 -11.17 -5.15 -12.77
N LEU A 85 -10.43 -4.65 -13.77
CA LEU A 85 -8.99 -4.87 -13.94
C LEU A 85 -8.15 -4.37 -12.75
N LEU A 86 -8.39 -3.16 -12.24
CA LEU A 86 -7.64 -2.65 -11.08
C LEU A 86 -7.96 -3.45 -9.82
N THR A 87 -9.22 -3.87 -9.65
CA THR A 87 -9.61 -4.72 -8.51
C THR A 87 -8.90 -6.07 -8.58
N VAL A 88 -8.88 -6.71 -9.76
CA VAL A 88 -8.15 -7.97 -9.98
C VAL A 88 -6.66 -7.75 -9.75
N TYR A 89 -6.07 -6.68 -10.28
CA TYR A 89 -4.66 -6.35 -10.13
C TYR A 89 -4.26 -6.17 -8.66
N VAL A 90 -5.02 -5.40 -7.89
CA VAL A 90 -4.80 -5.20 -6.44
C VAL A 90 -4.97 -6.53 -5.68
N SER A 91 -5.95 -7.34 -6.06
CA SER A 91 -6.17 -8.66 -5.44
C SER A 91 -4.98 -9.60 -5.68
N VAL A 92 -4.48 -9.64 -6.92
CA VAL A 92 -3.26 -10.41 -7.26
C VAL A 92 -2.07 -9.89 -6.46
N GLY A 93 -1.90 -8.58 -6.35
CA GLY A 93 -0.85 -7.96 -5.53
C GLY A 93 -0.92 -8.35 -4.05
N ALA A 94 -2.12 -8.39 -3.47
CA ALA A 94 -2.33 -8.83 -2.09
C ALA A 94 -1.98 -10.32 -1.89
N VAL A 95 -2.33 -11.18 -2.85
CA VAL A 95 -1.97 -12.60 -2.81
C VAL A 95 -0.46 -12.78 -2.93
N VAL A 96 0.17 -12.17 -3.95
CA VAL A 96 1.59 -12.35 -4.26
C VAL A 96 2.51 -11.71 -3.21
N GLY A 97 2.17 -10.51 -2.74
CA GLY A 97 3.02 -9.76 -1.81
C GLY A 97 2.71 -9.93 -0.34
N LEU A 98 1.52 -10.42 0.03
CA LEU A 98 1.15 -10.57 1.43
C LEU A 98 0.81 -12.00 1.81
N LEU A 99 -0.24 -12.59 1.20
CA LEU A 99 -0.74 -13.90 1.63
C LEU A 99 0.27 -15.03 1.42
N LEU A 100 0.86 -15.12 0.23
CA LEU A 100 1.85 -16.15 -0.08
C LEU A 100 3.14 -15.99 0.74
N PRO A 101 3.73 -14.78 0.89
CA PRO A 101 4.87 -14.58 1.78
C PRO A 101 4.58 -14.88 3.25
N VAL A 102 3.42 -14.49 3.77
CA VAL A 102 3.01 -14.85 5.14
C VAL A 102 2.90 -16.36 5.30
N ALA A 103 2.27 -17.07 4.36
CA ALA A 103 2.19 -18.53 4.38
C ALA A 103 3.58 -19.18 4.32
N TYR A 104 4.49 -18.66 3.49
CA TYR A 104 5.89 -19.10 3.41
C TYR A 104 6.63 -18.94 4.75
N MET A 105 6.39 -17.82 5.44
CA MET A 105 6.97 -17.56 6.76
C MET A 105 6.42 -18.53 7.81
N VAL A 106 5.09 -18.73 7.87
CA VAL A 106 4.45 -19.68 8.79
C VAL A 106 4.96 -21.10 8.57
N HIS A 107 5.02 -21.55 7.31
CA HIS A 107 5.60 -22.85 6.96
C HIS A 107 7.08 -22.94 7.35
N GLY A 108 7.82 -21.83 7.25
CA GLY A 108 9.20 -21.73 7.71
C GLY A 108 9.38 -21.93 9.20
N VAL A 109 8.41 -21.53 10.03
CA VAL A 109 8.46 -21.77 11.47
C VAL A 109 8.34 -23.27 11.74
N LEU A 110 7.45 -23.96 11.01
CA LEU A 110 7.24 -25.41 11.15
C LEU A 110 8.46 -26.22 10.70
N GLU A 111 9.15 -25.78 9.65
CA GLU A 111 10.35 -26.44 9.11
C GLU A 111 11.66 -25.95 9.75
N GLY A 112 11.62 -24.95 10.63
CA GLY A 112 12.80 -24.37 11.28
C GLY A 112 13.69 -23.49 10.38
N ASP A 113 13.23 -23.08 9.19
CA ASP A 113 14.00 -22.21 8.28
C ASP A 113 13.94 -20.73 8.70
N LYS A 114 14.73 -20.38 9.71
CA LYS A 114 14.84 -19.00 10.19
C LYS A 114 15.43 -18.06 9.14
N GLU A 115 16.30 -18.55 8.25
CA GLU A 115 16.95 -17.71 7.24
C GLU A 115 15.97 -17.25 6.16
N GLY A 116 15.15 -18.14 5.61
CA GLY A 116 14.12 -17.79 4.64
C GLY A 116 13.05 -16.87 5.23
N ILE A 117 12.65 -17.11 6.49
CA ILE A 117 11.72 -16.22 7.18
C ILE A 117 12.33 -14.82 7.34
N LYS A 118 13.57 -14.72 7.83
CA LYS A 118 14.27 -13.45 8.02
C LYS A 118 14.48 -12.70 6.71
N ALA A 119 14.71 -13.41 5.61
CA ALA A 119 14.85 -12.82 4.30
C ALA A 119 13.53 -12.25 3.74
N ALA A 120 12.39 -12.92 3.99
CA ALA A 120 11.08 -12.47 3.51
C ALA A 120 10.42 -11.40 4.42
N ALA A 121 10.76 -11.39 5.72
CA ALA A 121 10.10 -10.53 6.71
C ALA A 121 10.13 -9.03 6.39
N PRO A 122 11.25 -8.41 5.95
CA PRO A 122 11.29 -7.00 5.58
C PRO A 122 10.28 -6.64 4.49
N HIS A 123 10.13 -7.49 3.47
CA HIS A 123 9.17 -7.29 2.39
C HIS A 123 7.73 -7.22 2.92
N VAL A 124 7.34 -8.20 3.75
CA VAL A 124 5.99 -8.29 4.32
C VAL A 124 5.73 -7.13 5.28
N PHE A 125 6.73 -6.77 6.10
CA PHE A 125 6.66 -5.62 7.00
C PHE A 125 6.42 -4.31 6.24
N LEU A 126 7.18 -4.06 5.17
CA LEU A 126 7.03 -2.84 4.36
C LEU A 126 5.68 -2.81 3.63
N LEU A 127 5.18 -3.94 3.12
CA LEU A 127 3.85 -3.99 2.49
C LEU A 127 2.73 -3.78 3.50
N ALA A 128 2.79 -4.41 4.68
CA ALA A 128 1.82 -4.19 5.74
C ALA A 128 1.81 -2.72 6.21
N SER A 129 2.99 -2.14 6.39
CA SER A 129 3.15 -0.73 6.73
C SER A 129 2.55 0.19 5.65
N GLN A 130 2.75 -0.13 4.37
CA GLN A 130 2.14 0.62 3.27
C GLN A 130 0.61 0.57 3.33
N VAL A 131 0.01 -0.62 3.48
CA VAL A 131 -1.46 -0.76 3.53
C VAL A 131 -2.05 0.01 4.71
N PHE A 132 -1.36 0.01 5.86
CA PHE A 132 -1.75 0.83 7.00
C PHE A 132 -1.66 2.32 6.69
N MET A 133 -0.53 2.78 6.13
CA MET A 133 -0.30 4.18 5.77
C MET A 133 -1.25 4.70 4.69
N GLU A 134 -1.64 3.86 3.73
CA GLU A 134 -2.70 4.17 2.79
C GLU A 134 -4.01 4.45 3.56
N GLY A 135 -4.36 3.60 4.53
CA GLY A 135 -5.52 3.82 5.39
C GLY A 135 -5.48 5.14 6.17
N VAL A 136 -4.32 5.49 6.72
CA VAL A 136 -4.10 6.80 7.39
C VAL A 136 -4.34 7.95 6.42
N THR A 137 -3.78 7.88 5.20
CA THR A 137 -3.90 8.98 4.24
C THR A 137 -5.30 9.11 3.62
N PHE A 138 -6.02 7.99 3.46
CA PHE A 138 -7.42 8.01 3.03
C PHE A 138 -8.37 8.56 4.09
N SER A 139 -8.09 8.31 5.38
CA SER A 139 -8.98 8.74 6.48
C SER A 139 -8.67 10.16 6.98
N GLY A 140 -7.42 10.61 6.87
CA GLY A 140 -6.94 11.88 7.44
C GLY A 140 -7.03 13.10 6.52
N GLU A 141 -7.94 13.10 5.52
CA GLU A 141 -8.14 14.22 4.59
C GLU A 141 -6.86 14.69 3.84
N PHE A 142 -5.91 13.78 3.64
CA PHE A 142 -4.69 14.11 2.89
C PHE A 142 -4.97 14.29 1.39
N SER A 143 -4.24 15.21 0.76
CA SER A 143 -4.32 15.48 -0.68
C SER A 143 -3.86 14.30 -1.54
N LEU A 144 -4.33 14.23 -2.79
CA LEU A 144 -3.95 13.18 -3.74
C LEU A 144 -2.44 12.93 -3.88
N PRO A 145 -1.57 13.97 -3.97
CA PRO A 145 -0.12 13.81 -4.02
C PRO A 145 0.42 12.99 -2.84
N ILE A 146 -0.10 13.25 -1.64
CA ILE A 146 0.30 12.56 -0.41
C ILE A 146 -0.18 11.11 -0.39
N ARG A 147 -1.41 10.86 -0.87
CA ARG A 147 -1.94 9.49 -1.00
C ARG A 147 -1.13 8.64 -1.98
N VAL A 148 -0.62 9.23 -3.06
CA VAL A 148 0.24 8.52 -4.03
C VAL A 148 1.70 8.43 -3.57
N PHE A 149 2.17 9.37 -2.76
CA PHE A 149 3.50 9.31 -2.15
C PHE A 149 3.71 8.01 -1.38
N VAL A 150 2.72 7.56 -0.59
CA VAL A 150 2.80 6.34 0.21
C VAL A 150 3.16 5.10 -0.63
N PRO A 151 2.35 4.64 -1.60
CA PRO A 151 2.68 3.46 -2.38
C PRO A 151 3.96 3.61 -3.20
N VAL A 152 4.32 4.82 -3.65
CA VAL A 152 5.58 5.04 -4.38
C VAL A 152 6.78 4.79 -3.48
N VAL A 153 6.85 5.48 -2.35
CA VAL A 153 8.03 5.44 -1.46
C VAL A 153 8.19 4.09 -0.78
N TYR A 154 7.09 3.48 -0.34
CA TYR A 154 7.12 2.12 0.21
C TYR A 154 7.52 1.08 -0.84
N ASN A 155 7.06 1.21 -2.09
CA ASN A 155 7.45 0.29 -3.13
C ASN A 155 8.94 0.45 -3.51
N SER A 156 9.46 1.67 -3.55
CA SER A 156 10.89 1.94 -3.75
C SER A 156 11.76 1.23 -2.71
N MET A 157 11.46 1.34 -1.42
CA MET A 157 12.22 0.60 -0.39
C MET A 157 12.00 -0.90 -0.47
N ARG A 158 10.78 -1.33 -0.79
CA ARG A 158 10.46 -2.75 -0.93
C ARG A 158 11.25 -3.42 -2.07
N MET A 159 11.68 -2.69 -3.10
CA MET A 159 12.59 -3.23 -4.14
C MET A 159 13.91 -3.72 -3.54
N TYR A 160 14.47 -2.98 -2.60
CA TYR A 160 15.68 -3.38 -1.89
C TYR A 160 15.46 -4.65 -1.07
N ALA A 161 14.39 -4.68 -0.26
CA ALA A 161 14.04 -5.84 0.56
C ALA A 161 13.79 -7.12 -0.27
N ILE A 162 13.09 -7.02 -1.39
CA ILE A 162 12.86 -8.16 -2.28
C ILE A 162 14.16 -8.62 -2.94
N LEU A 163 15.02 -7.68 -3.35
CA LEU A 163 16.31 -8.02 -3.95
C LEU A 163 17.21 -8.78 -2.97
N GLU A 164 17.25 -8.35 -1.71
CA GLU A 164 17.96 -9.10 -0.65
C GLU A 164 17.35 -10.47 -0.42
N TRP A 165 16.02 -10.58 -0.38
CA TRP A 165 15.34 -11.87 -0.27
C TRP A 165 15.73 -12.80 -1.43
N LEU A 166 15.65 -12.31 -2.66
CA LEU A 166 16.01 -13.07 -3.86
C LEU A 166 17.47 -13.52 -3.81
N LYS A 167 18.41 -12.63 -3.46
CA LYS A 167 19.83 -12.98 -3.30
C LYS A 167 20.01 -14.10 -2.28
N ASN A 168 19.32 -14.02 -1.15
CA ASN A 168 19.37 -15.05 -0.10
C ASN A 168 18.85 -16.41 -0.61
N GLU A 169 17.71 -16.44 -1.29
CA GLU A 169 17.14 -17.69 -1.84
C GLU A 169 18.00 -18.30 -2.97
N ILE A 170 18.70 -17.47 -3.74
CA ILE A 170 19.66 -17.94 -4.74
C ILE A 170 20.90 -18.51 -4.07
N ALA A 171 21.49 -17.78 -3.12
CA ALA A 171 22.71 -18.18 -2.41
C ALA A 171 22.53 -19.47 -1.58
N LYS A 172 21.31 -19.78 -1.16
CA LYS A 172 21.01 -21.03 -0.44
C LYS A 172 21.48 -22.28 -1.17
N VAL A 173 21.59 -22.35 -2.51
CA VAL A 173 22.10 -23.55 -3.22
C VAL A 173 23.54 -23.93 -2.88
N ASN A 174 24.33 -23.00 -2.32
CA ASN A 174 25.74 -23.24 -2.03
C ASN A 174 26.01 -23.66 -0.56
N LYS A 175 24.98 -23.80 0.29
CA LYS A 175 25.12 -24.11 1.72
C LYS A 175 24.81 -25.57 2.06
N GLU A 176 25.77 -26.39 2.48
CA GLU A 176 25.62 -27.84 2.78
C GLU A 176 24.31 -28.31 3.47
N HIS A 177 23.63 -27.45 4.23
CA HIS A 177 22.29 -27.70 4.82
C HIS A 177 21.22 -26.75 4.22
N HIS A 178 20.68 -27.10 3.05
CA HIS A 178 19.72 -26.28 2.30
C HIS A 178 18.23 -26.56 2.63
N GLY A 179 17.89 -27.15 3.79
CA GLY A 179 16.52 -27.60 4.05
C GLY A 179 15.94 -28.49 2.93
N SER A 180 14.61 -28.57 2.81
CA SER A 180 13.95 -29.33 1.74
C SER A 180 14.08 -28.65 0.37
N ILE A 181 14.42 -29.42 -0.68
CA ILE A 181 14.49 -28.95 -2.08
C ILE A 181 13.19 -28.22 -2.49
N ARG A 182 12.04 -28.73 -2.06
CA ARG A 182 10.73 -28.14 -2.34
C ARG A 182 10.62 -26.73 -1.77
N ARG A 183 11.08 -26.52 -0.53
CA ARG A 183 11.05 -25.22 0.13
C ARG A 183 11.92 -24.21 -0.60
N LEU A 184 13.11 -24.63 -1.03
CA LEU A 184 14.05 -23.80 -1.77
C LEU A 184 13.44 -23.32 -3.10
N GLN A 185 12.77 -24.21 -3.83
CA GLN A 185 12.07 -23.85 -5.07
C GLN A 185 10.92 -22.88 -4.82
N VAL A 186 10.12 -23.11 -3.77
CA VAL A 186 9.01 -22.22 -3.39
C VAL A 186 9.53 -20.83 -3.00
N GLY A 187 10.56 -20.74 -2.16
CA GLY A 187 11.17 -19.48 -1.74
C GLY A 187 11.68 -18.66 -2.94
N ARG A 188 12.40 -19.32 -3.86
CA ARG A 188 12.88 -18.71 -5.11
C ARG A 188 11.76 -18.23 -6.00
N GLY A 189 10.80 -19.10 -6.28
CA GLY A 189 9.65 -18.76 -7.13
C GLY A 189 8.90 -17.56 -6.56
N LEU A 190 8.71 -17.52 -5.24
CA LEU A 190 8.00 -16.45 -4.57
C LEU A 190 8.78 -15.13 -4.55
N ALA A 191 10.10 -15.18 -4.32
CA ALA A 191 10.97 -14.00 -4.39
C ALA A 191 11.01 -13.42 -5.82
N ILE A 192 11.13 -14.27 -6.84
CA ILE A 192 11.10 -13.85 -8.25
C ILE A 192 9.75 -13.24 -8.61
N ALA A 193 8.64 -13.89 -8.24
CA ALA A 193 7.30 -13.38 -8.51
C ALA A 193 7.08 -12.00 -7.88
N ASN A 194 7.53 -11.81 -6.62
CA ASN A 194 7.47 -10.51 -5.97
C ASN A 194 8.36 -9.48 -6.66
N MET A 195 9.58 -9.85 -7.06
CA MET A 195 10.49 -8.94 -7.74
C MET A 195 9.86 -8.43 -9.05
N VAL A 196 9.33 -9.35 -9.87
CA VAL A 196 8.68 -9.01 -11.14
C VAL A 196 7.43 -8.16 -10.92
N PHE A 197 6.52 -8.62 -10.06
CA PHE A 197 5.23 -7.94 -9.83
C PHE A 197 5.43 -6.52 -9.29
N TRP A 198 6.26 -6.36 -8.26
CA TRP A 198 6.43 -5.06 -7.62
C TRP A 198 7.33 -4.12 -8.43
N SER A 199 8.28 -4.63 -9.22
CA SER A 199 9.00 -3.83 -10.22
C SER A 199 8.05 -3.28 -11.28
N PHE A 200 7.17 -4.13 -11.83
CA PHE A 200 6.14 -3.68 -12.76
C PHE A 200 5.19 -2.69 -12.11
N ASN A 201 4.77 -2.92 -10.86
CA ASN A 201 3.93 -1.97 -10.13
C ASN A 201 4.62 -0.60 -10.00
N LEU A 202 5.90 -0.54 -9.66
CA LEU A 202 6.61 0.73 -9.50
C LEU A 202 6.87 1.42 -10.85
N PHE A 203 7.57 0.74 -11.76
CA PHE A 203 8.07 1.33 -13.00
C PHE A 203 7.07 1.31 -14.14
N GLY A 204 6.14 0.35 -14.14
CA GLY A 204 5.11 0.19 -15.17
C GLY A 204 3.78 0.87 -14.84
N PHE A 205 3.48 1.13 -13.55
CA PHE A 205 2.19 1.69 -13.13
C PHE A 205 2.29 2.96 -12.28
N LEU A 206 2.94 2.88 -11.11
CA LEU A 206 2.95 3.97 -10.13
C LEU A 206 3.63 5.23 -10.67
N LEU A 207 4.87 5.10 -11.14
CA LEU A 207 5.65 6.23 -11.66
C LEU A 207 5.13 6.78 -12.99
N PRO A 208 4.84 5.97 -14.03
CA PRO A 208 4.43 6.51 -15.33
C PRO A 208 2.97 6.99 -15.39
N PHE A 209 2.05 6.40 -14.60
CA PHE A 209 0.63 6.67 -14.74
C PHE A 209 -0.03 7.22 -13.47
N TYR A 210 0.16 6.57 -12.32
CA TYR A 210 -0.58 6.94 -11.11
C TYR A 210 -0.14 8.30 -10.55
N LEU A 211 1.17 8.50 -10.43
CA LEU A 211 1.77 9.73 -9.90
C LEU A 211 1.47 10.96 -10.78
N PRO A 212 1.68 10.93 -12.12
CA PRO A 212 1.35 12.08 -12.97
C PRO A 212 -0.14 12.42 -12.96
N LYS A 213 -1.00 11.41 -12.94
CA LYS A 213 -2.46 11.62 -12.91
C LYS A 213 -2.92 12.23 -11.59
N ALA A 214 -2.32 11.83 -10.47
CA ALA A 214 -2.60 12.43 -9.17
C ALA A 214 -2.17 13.90 -9.11
N PHE A 215 -0.97 14.23 -9.57
CA PHE A 215 -0.50 15.61 -9.63
C PHE A 215 -1.36 16.47 -10.56
N LYS A 216 -1.71 15.96 -11.74
CA LYS A 216 -2.58 16.69 -12.68
C LYS A 216 -3.93 17.03 -12.06
N LYS A 217 -4.55 16.09 -11.34
CA LYS A 217 -5.83 16.32 -10.63
C LYS A 217 -5.69 17.37 -9.53
N TYR A 218 -4.66 17.26 -8.70
CA TYR A 218 -4.40 18.20 -7.60
C TYR A 218 -4.21 19.63 -8.10
N TYR A 219 -3.36 19.83 -9.11
CA TYR A 219 -3.12 21.17 -9.67
C TYR A 219 -4.29 21.71 -10.50
N ALA A 220 -5.19 20.85 -10.99
CA ALA A 220 -6.42 21.31 -11.63
C ALA A 220 -7.41 21.86 -10.59
N ALA A 221 -7.59 21.15 -9.47
CA ALA A 221 -8.46 21.59 -8.38
C ALA A 221 -8.02 22.96 -7.80
N GLY A 222 -6.70 23.17 -7.65
CA GLY A 222 -6.17 24.46 -7.16
C GLY A 222 -6.32 25.64 -8.12
N LYS A 223 -6.71 25.41 -9.39
CA LYS A 223 -7.06 26.50 -10.33
C LYS A 223 -8.53 26.90 -10.25
N GLU A 224 -9.35 26.06 -9.64
CA GLU A 224 -10.80 26.26 -9.51
C GLU A 224 -11.18 26.83 -8.13
N SER A 225 -10.23 26.86 -7.18
CA SER A 225 -10.33 27.46 -5.84
C SER A 225 -9.82 28.90 -5.81
#